data_AF-A0A6J4LU74-F1
#
_entry.id   AF-A0A6J4LU74-F1
#
_cell.length_a   1.000
_cell.length_b   1.000
_cell.length_c   1.000
_cell.angle_alpha   90.00
_cell.angle_beta   90.00
_cell.angle_gamma   90.00
#
_symmetry.space_group_name_H-M   'P 1'
#
loop_
_entity.id
_entity.type
_entity.pdbx_description
1 polymer ?
#
loop_
_entity_poly.entity_id
_entity_poly.type
_entity_poly.pdbx_seq_one_letter_code
_entity_poly.pdbx_strand_id
1 'polypeptide(L)'
;MSRARYESEIGDKVKKAAASPDASRLHVIARGLRWIIKREGAQRAQRVYNTKKQAVDGAMAQVDSGAASVVIIHKKDGTIESSKP
;
A
#
# COMPACT_ATOMS: atom_id res chain seq x y z
N MET A 1 -7.96 16.55 15.95
CA MET A 1 -7.01 16.75 14.82
C MET A 1 -7.77 17.36 13.65
N SER A 2 -7.23 18.40 13.00
CA SER A 2 -7.89 19.06 11.86
C SER A 2 -7.71 18.25 10.58
N ARG A 3 -8.71 18.33 9.69
CA ARG A 3 -8.73 17.63 8.39
C ARG A 3 -7.51 17.94 7.51
N ALA A 4 -7.00 19.17 7.57
CA ALA A 4 -5.83 19.60 6.82
C ALA A 4 -4.53 18.88 7.25
N ARG A 5 -4.36 18.61 8.55
CA ARG A 5 -3.19 17.87 9.07
C ARG A 5 -3.23 16.40 8.65
N TYR A 6 -4.43 15.81 8.63
CA TYR A 6 -4.64 14.44 8.17
C TYR A 6 -4.34 14.29 6.67
N GLU A 7 -4.73 15.26 5.84
CA GLU A 7 -4.46 15.25 4.40
C GLU A 7 -2.98 15.44 4.07
N SER A 8 -2.25 16.30 4.82
CA SER A 8 -0.80 16.48 4.63
C SER A 8 0.01 15.25 5.02
N GLU A 9 -0.31 14.62 6.17
CA GLU A 9 0.38 13.40 6.62
C GLU A 9 0.18 12.24 5.63
N ILE A 10 -0.99 12.15 4.99
CA ILE A 10 -1.24 11.18 3.94
C ILE A 10 -0.41 11.51 2.68
N GLY A 11 -0.32 12.78 2.30
CA GLY A 11 0.47 13.24 1.16
C GLY A 11 1.96 12.91 1.30
N ASP A 12 2.53 13.12 2.47
CA ASP A 12 3.95 12.87 2.73
C ASP A 12 4.28 11.36 2.76
N LYS A 13 3.36 10.55 3.30
CA LYS A 13 3.46 9.08 3.25
C LYS A 13 3.40 8.56 1.81
N VAL A 14 2.57 9.16 0.96
CA VAL A 14 2.45 8.80 -0.47
C VAL A 14 3.71 9.16 -1.23
N LYS A 15 4.31 10.33 -0.97
CA LYS A 15 5.57 10.77 -1.58
C LYS A 15 6.76 9.89 -1.17
N LYS A 16 6.86 9.51 0.11
CA LYS A 16 7.96 8.66 0.59
C LYS A 16 7.91 7.26 -0.03
N ALA A 17 6.72 6.69 -0.18
CA ALA A 17 6.51 5.42 -0.90
C ALA A 17 6.62 5.55 -2.44
N ALA A 18 6.72 6.78 -2.97
CA ALA A 18 6.91 7.02 -4.40
C ALA A 18 8.39 7.13 -4.81
N ALA A 19 9.32 7.22 -3.86
CA ALA A 19 10.73 7.50 -4.12
C ALA A 19 11.59 6.25 -4.40
N SER A 20 11.03 5.04 -4.34
CA SER A 20 11.72 3.81 -4.72
C SER A 20 11.23 3.36 -6.11
N PRO A 21 12.12 3.17 -7.11
CA PRO A 21 11.74 3.00 -8.52
C PRO A 21 11.30 1.56 -8.85
N ASP A 22 11.22 0.67 -7.87
CA ASP A 22 10.89 -0.73 -8.10
C ASP A 22 9.36 -0.91 -8.20
N ALA A 23 8.81 -0.50 -9.35
CA ALA A 23 7.37 -0.58 -9.65
C ALA A 23 6.80 -2.01 -9.60
N SER A 24 7.68 -3.02 -9.45
CA SER A 24 7.31 -4.41 -9.20
C SER A 24 6.84 -4.66 -7.76
N ARG A 25 7.08 -3.75 -6.81
CA ARG A 25 6.64 -3.89 -5.42
C ARG A 25 5.24 -3.33 -5.21
N LEU A 26 4.46 -4.04 -4.41
CA LEU A 26 3.12 -3.63 -3.99
C LEU A 26 3.08 -3.34 -2.51
N HIS A 27 2.43 -2.24 -2.14
CA HIS A 27 2.14 -1.89 -0.75
C HIS A 27 0.68 -2.17 -0.43
N VAL A 28 0.45 -2.91 0.65
CA VAL A 28 -0.85 -3.10 1.27
C VAL A 28 -0.95 -2.15 2.46
N ILE A 29 -1.81 -1.12 2.34
CA ILE A 29 -1.86 0.00 3.29
C ILE A 29 -3.30 0.17 3.82
N ALA A 30 -3.45 0.42 5.12
CA ALA A 30 -4.72 0.79 5.71
C ALA A 30 -5.12 2.22 5.31
N ARG A 31 -6.39 2.41 4.92
CA ARG A 31 -7.00 3.71 4.58
C ARG A 31 -8.37 3.81 5.26
N GLY A 32 -8.39 4.35 6.47
CA GLY A 32 -9.59 4.38 7.31
C GLY A 32 -10.05 2.95 7.64
N LEU A 33 -11.27 2.61 7.26
CA LEU A 33 -11.84 1.27 7.45
C LEU A 33 -11.53 0.29 6.31
N ARG A 34 -10.77 0.73 5.30
CA ARG A 34 -10.48 -0.04 4.07
C ARG A 34 -8.99 -0.30 3.94
N TRP A 35 -8.63 -1.18 3.01
CA TRP A 35 -7.25 -1.52 2.69
C TRP A 35 -7.01 -1.31 1.21
N ILE A 36 -5.85 -0.78 0.84
CA ILE A 36 -5.51 -0.50 -0.55
C ILE A 36 -4.29 -1.29 -0.98
N ILE A 37 -4.24 -1.59 -2.27
CA ILE A 37 -3.01 -1.99 -2.96
C ILE A 37 -2.51 -0.78 -3.73
N LYS A 38 -1.23 -0.48 -3.62
CA LYS A 38 -0.55 0.61 -4.31
C LYS A 38 0.80 0.12 -4.83
N ARG A 39 1.15 0.40 -6.09
CA ARG A 39 2.52 0.18 -6.57
C ARG A 39 3.48 1.15 -5.90
N GLU A 40 4.66 0.67 -5.53
CA GLU A 40 5.79 1.53 -5.16
C GLU A 40 6.01 2.55 -6.31
N GLY A 41 6.28 3.81 -5.98
CA GLY A 41 6.34 4.88 -7.00
C GLY A 41 5.00 5.57 -7.30
N ALA A 42 3.87 4.87 -7.17
CA ALA A 42 2.58 5.40 -7.64
C ALA A 42 2.05 6.56 -6.75
N GLN A 43 1.21 7.42 -7.29
CA GLN A 43 0.52 8.47 -6.51
C GLN A 43 -0.91 8.06 -6.10
N ARG A 44 -1.44 6.98 -6.68
CA ARG A 44 -2.83 6.54 -6.51
C ARG A 44 -2.89 5.07 -6.12
N ALA A 45 -3.94 4.70 -5.40
CA ALA A 45 -4.26 3.31 -5.14
C ALA A 45 -4.63 2.59 -6.45
N GLN A 46 -4.13 1.38 -6.64
CA GLN A 46 -4.49 0.51 -7.76
C GLN A 46 -5.83 -0.19 -7.48
N ARG A 47 -6.02 -0.67 -6.24
CA ARG A 47 -7.24 -1.38 -5.80
C ARG A 47 -7.58 -1.03 -4.36
N VAL A 48 -8.86 -1.20 -4.01
CA VAL A 48 -9.40 -0.95 -2.67
C VAL A 48 -10.23 -2.17 -2.23
N TYR A 49 -10.03 -2.59 -1.00
CA TYR A 49 -10.66 -3.74 -0.36
C TYR A 49 -11.24 -3.34 0.99
N ASN A 50 -12.19 -4.14 1.49
CA ASN A 50 -12.82 -3.86 2.78
C ASN A 50 -11.99 -4.42 3.94
N THR A 51 -11.20 -5.47 3.72
CA THR A 51 -10.39 -6.10 4.77
C THR A 51 -8.92 -6.22 4.37
N LYS A 52 -8.05 -6.34 5.39
CA LYS A 52 -6.61 -6.57 5.20
C LYS A 52 -6.37 -7.85 4.42
N LYS A 53 -7.06 -8.92 4.80
CA LYS A 53 -6.94 -10.23 4.18
C LYS A 53 -7.19 -10.16 2.67
N GLN A 54 -8.29 -9.52 2.25
CA GLN A 54 -8.60 -9.37 0.82
C GLN A 54 -7.53 -8.57 0.06
N ALA A 55 -6.97 -7.54 0.67
CA ALA A 55 -5.91 -6.76 0.05
C ALA A 55 -4.59 -7.55 -0.06
N VAL A 56 -4.25 -8.34 0.96
CA VAL A 56 -3.07 -9.22 0.93
C VAL A 56 -3.26 -10.31 -0.11
N ASP A 57 -4.39 -11.02 -0.11
CA ASP A 57 -4.69 -12.08 -1.08
C ASP A 57 -4.66 -11.53 -2.52
N GLY A 58 -5.24 -10.34 -2.74
CA GLY A 58 -5.22 -9.67 -4.05
C GLY A 58 -3.84 -9.16 -4.49
N ALA A 59 -2.94 -8.87 -3.55
CA ALA A 59 -1.56 -8.49 -3.85
C ALA A 59 -0.70 -9.73 -4.15
N MET A 60 -0.88 -10.80 -3.38
CA MET A 60 -0.20 -12.08 -3.62
C MET A 60 -0.58 -12.68 -4.98
N ALA A 61 -1.85 -12.60 -5.38
CA ALA A 61 -2.25 -13.02 -6.73
C ALA A 61 -1.52 -12.27 -7.85
N GLN A 62 -1.11 -11.01 -7.62
CA GLN A 62 -0.31 -10.26 -8.59
C GLN A 62 1.14 -10.76 -8.62
N VAL A 63 1.71 -11.14 -7.48
CA VAL A 63 3.01 -11.81 -7.41
C VAL A 63 2.96 -13.14 -8.15
N ASP A 64 1.98 -13.98 -7.84
CA ASP A 64 1.84 -15.32 -8.41
C ASP A 64 1.70 -15.27 -9.95
N SER A 65 1.08 -14.21 -10.47
CA SER A 65 0.96 -13.95 -11.92
C SER A 65 2.19 -13.30 -12.58
N GLY A 66 3.23 -12.96 -11.80
CA GLY A 66 4.43 -12.25 -12.27
C GLY A 66 4.24 -10.75 -12.50
N ALA A 67 3.10 -10.17 -12.12
CA ALA A 67 2.81 -8.74 -12.25
C ALA A 67 3.42 -7.88 -11.12
N ALA A 68 3.94 -8.52 -10.08
CA ALA A 68 4.66 -7.95 -8.95
C ALA A 68 5.74 -8.93 -8.47
N SER A 69 6.71 -8.45 -7.71
CA SER A 69 7.83 -9.26 -7.19
C SER A 69 7.81 -9.44 -5.68
N VAL A 70 7.19 -8.50 -4.96
CA VAL A 70 7.15 -8.44 -3.49
C VAL A 70 5.90 -7.66 -3.06
N VAL A 71 5.28 -8.12 -1.98
CA VAL A 71 4.24 -7.40 -1.24
C VAL A 71 4.78 -6.88 0.10
N ILE A 72 4.72 -5.58 0.31
CA ILE A 72 5.01 -4.89 1.58
C ILE A 72 3.69 -4.63 2.31
N ILE A 73 3.54 -5.17 3.50
CA ILE A 73 2.32 -5.07 4.30
C ILE A 73 2.55 -4.06 5.42
N HIS A 74 1.71 -3.05 5.49
CA HIS A 74 1.75 -2.03 6.55
C HIS A 74 0.74 -2.32 7.66
N LYS A 75 1.05 -1.86 8.87
CA LYS A 75 0.10 -1.75 9.99
C LYS A 75 -0.85 -0.58 9.77
N LYS A 76 -1.88 -0.47 10.62
CA LYS A 76 -2.83 0.66 10.60
C LYS A 76 -2.19 2.03 10.86
N ASP A 77 -1.07 2.07 11.58
CA ASP A 77 -0.30 3.29 11.83
C ASP A 77 0.59 3.71 10.63
N GLY A 78 0.72 2.84 9.62
CA GLY A 78 1.52 3.03 8.43
C GLY A 78 2.95 2.49 8.51
N THR A 79 3.39 1.98 9.66
CA THR A 79 4.67 1.26 9.79
C THR A 79 4.63 -0.07 9.04
N ILE A 80 5.79 -0.58 8.62
CA ILE A 80 5.88 -1.89 7.96
C ILE A 80 5.62 -2.97 9.02
N GLU A 81 4.73 -3.90 8.69
CA GLU A 81 4.47 -5.09 9.50
C GLU A 81 5.31 -6.26 9.02
N SER A 82 5.30 -6.52 7.70
CA SER A 82 6.02 -7.63 7.08
C SER A 82 6.15 -7.43 5.56
N SER A 83 7.01 -8.22 4.94
CA SER A 83 7.12 -8.35 3.48
C SER A 83 7.00 -9.81 3.06
N LYS A 84 6.45 -10.05 1.88
CA LYS A 84 6.33 -11.37 1.27
C LYS A 84 6.84 -11.30 -0.18
N PRO A 85 7.62 -12.27 -0.66
CA PRO A 85 7.89 -12.39 -2.09
C PRO A 85 6.56 -12.55 -2.81
#